data_AF-A0A2L0ESX7-F1
#
_entry.id   AF-A0A2L0ESX7-F1
#
_cell.length_a   1.000
_cell.length_b   1.000
_cell.length_c   1.000
_cell.angle_alpha   90.00
_cell.angle_beta   90.00
_cell.angle_gamma   90.00
#
_symmetry.space_group_name_H-M   'P 1'
#
loop_
_entity.id
_entity.type
_entity.pdbx_description
1 polymer ?
#
loop_
_entity_poly.entity_id
_entity_poly.type
_entity_poly.pdbx_seq_one_letter_code
_entity_poly.pdbx_strand_id
1 'polypeptide(L)'
;MDWVPTTAEGHLDGTVSFRDALRALRARSKRVQELVGGKEVPLMLFLDWPTETMNKYYALPPEERKDYFRVFVAEVYAHGLYFALPLRTTTDESTAAALGMMDFFARFRDHYKSHEDLYHGATDLAQTVTLSFGECASSEDPGACQDSRKASHNLVRLQDGRTVLHVINHTYDAGVVEQEGFRASFRVDESPSRVTLASLDFEADRAAEFTYEGGILEVDVGTLPASVAIVVESGAW
;
A
#
# COMPACT_ATOMS: atom_id res chain seq x y z
N MET A 1 6.28 8.57 16.42
CA MET A 1 6.13 8.48 14.94
C MET A 1 5.28 9.64 14.51
N ASP A 2 5.68 10.35 13.46
CA ASP A 2 4.84 11.38 12.84
C ASP A 2 3.91 10.70 11.84
N TRP A 3 2.60 10.71 12.10
CA TRP A 3 1.58 10.02 11.29
C TRP A 3 1.01 10.88 10.16
N VAL A 4 1.45 12.14 10.09
CA VAL A 4 1.25 13.06 8.95
C VAL A 4 2.59 13.77 8.75
N PRO A 5 3.59 13.09 8.16
CA PRO A 5 4.92 13.64 7.99
C PRO A 5 4.88 14.83 7.04
N THR A 6 5.56 15.90 7.43
CA THR A 6 5.65 17.13 6.64
C THR A 6 7.08 17.63 6.52
N THR A 7 7.41 18.26 5.41
CA THR A 7 8.68 19.00 5.24
C THR A 7 8.75 20.19 6.18
N ALA A 8 9.91 20.86 6.25
CA ALA A 8 10.09 22.05 7.07
C ALA A 8 9.17 23.22 6.64
N GLU A 9 8.75 23.22 5.38
CA GLU A 9 7.85 24.18 4.76
C GLU A 9 6.36 23.84 4.97
N GLY A 10 6.05 22.68 5.58
CA GLY A 10 4.68 22.27 5.88
C GLY A 10 3.96 21.52 4.75
N HIS A 11 4.68 21.07 3.72
CA HIS A 11 4.16 20.19 2.68
C HIS A 11 4.20 18.73 3.13
N LEU A 12 3.34 17.87 2.57
CA LEU A 12 3.38 16.44 2.81
C LEU A 12 4.76 15.87 2.42
N ASP A 13 5.35 15.07 3.30
CA ASP A 13 6.56 14.30 3.00
C ASP A 13 6.18 12.84 2.71
N GLY A 14 5.90 12.53 1.44
CA GLY A 14 5.56 11.18 0.98
C GLY A 14 6.73 10.19 0.98
N THR A 15 7.95 10.63 1.31
CA THR A 15 9.15 9.77 1.32
C THR A 15 9.24 8.87 2.56
N VAL A 16 8.42 9.15 3.56
CA VAL A 16 8.34 8.37 4.80
C VAL A 16 7.50 7.11 4.58
N SER A 17 7.94 6.00 5.16
CA SER A 17 7.19 4.74 5.22
C SER A 17 6.73 4.45 6.65
N PHE A 18 5.48 4.03 6.79
CA PHE A 18 4.87 3.58 8.04
C PHE A 18 5.01 2.07 8.28
N ARG A 19 5.55 1.32 7.31
CA ARG A 19 5.70 -0.14 7.32
C ARG A 19 6.09 -0.71 8.67
N ASP A 20 7.17 -0.22 9.28
CA ASP A 20 7.69 -0.83 10.52
C ASP A 20 6.74 -0.62 11.70
N ALA A 21 6.09 0.54 11.79
CA ALA A 21 5.07 0.81 12.81
C ALA A 21 3.77 0.04 12.56
N LEU A 22 3.34 -0.07 11.30
CA LEU A 22 2.16 -0.84 10.91
C LEU A 22 2.35 -2.34 11.15
N ARG A 23 3.54 -2.88 10.86
CA ARG A 23 3.93 -4.26 11.24
C ARG A 23 3.86 -4.48 12.74
N ALA A 24 4.35 -3.52 13.54
CA ALA A 24 4.26 -3.60 15.00
C ALA A 24 2.80 -3.58 15.50
N LEU A 25 1.95 -2.74 14.90
CA LEU A 25 0.51 -2.70 15.21
C LEU A 25 -0.20 -4.00 14.83
N ARG A 26 0.05 -4.53 13.63
CA ARG A 26 -0.49 -5.82 13.18
C ARG A 26 -0.05 -6.96 14.09
N ALA A 27 1.23 -7.02 14.46
CA ALA A 27 1.75 -8.02 15.39
C ALA A 27 1.09 -7.91 16.77
N ARG A 28 0.81 -6.69 17.25
CA ARG A 28 0.05 -6.48 18.50
C ARG A 28 -1.41 -6.94 18.36
N SER A 29 -2.05 -6.64 17.24
CA SER A 29 -3.42 -7.09 16.95
C SER A 29 -3.52 -8.61 16.95
N LYS A 30 -2.58 -9.30 16.30
CA LYS A 30 -2.49 -10.76 16.28
C LYS A 30 -2.43 -11.37 17.69
N ARG A 31 -1.62 -10.79 18.59
CA ARG A 31 -1.57 -11.24 19.99
C ARG A 31 -2.91 -11.08 20.70
N VAL A 32 -3.63 -9.99 20.45
CA VAL A 32 -4.97 -9.79 21.02
C VAL A 32 -5.95 -10.82 20.45
N GLN A 33 -5.93 -11.07 19.14
CA GLN A 33 -6.73 -12.11 18.49
C GLN A 33 -6.48 -13.50 19.10
N GLU A 34 -5.21 -13.87 19.31
CA GLU A 34 -4.84 -15.13 19.97
C GLU A 34 -5.41 -15.22 21.39
N LEU A 35 -5.36 -14.13 22.16
CA LEU A 35 -5.91 -14.07 23.53
C LEU A 35 -7.45 -14.20 23.58
N VAL A 36 -8.17 -13.80 22.54
CA VAL A 36 -9.65 -13.83 22.49
C VAL A 36 -10.20 -15.01 21.69
N GLY A 37 -9.43 -16.09 21.56
CA GLY A 37 -9.88 -17.35 20.94
C GLY A 37 -9.77 -17.37 19.42
N GLY A 38 -8.80 -16.63 18.85
CA GLY A 38 -8.44 -16.71 17.43
C GLY A 38 -9.38 -15.98 16.48
N LYS A 39 -10.43 -15.32 16.97
CA LYS A 39 -11.34 -14.50 16.16
C LYS A 39 -10.63 -13.22 15.72
N GLU A 40 -10.76 -12.87 14.44
CA GLU A 40 -10.22 -11.62 13.91
C GLU A 40 -10.74 -10.42 14.72
N VAL A 41 -9.81 -9.56 15.14
CA VAL A 41 -10.11 -8.31 15.82
C VAL A 41 -9.71 -7.18 14.86
N PRO A 42 -10.68 -6.53 14.19
CA PRO A 42 -10.35 -5.47 13.25
C PRO A 42 -9.71 -4.31 14.01
N LEU A 43 -8.51 -3.92 13.58
CA LEU A 43 -7.85 -2.72 14.06
C LEU A 43 -8.15 -1.59 13.08
N MET A 44 -8.75 -0.51 13.58
CA MET A 44 -9.06 0.68 12.79
C MET A 44 -8.19 1.84 13.24
N LEU A 45 -7.53 2.47 12.27
CA LEU A 45 -6.80 3.72 12.44
C LEU A 45 -7.68 4.89 12.06
N PHE A 46 -7.45 6.05 12.67
CA PHE A 46 -8.12 7.29 12.36
C PHE A 46 -7.21 8.45 12.74
N LEU A 47 -7.43 9.62 12.13
CA LEU A 47 -6.77 10.85 12.56
C LEU A 47 -7.46 11.33 13.85
N ASP A 48 -6.75 11.19 14.97
CA ASP A 48 -7.30 11.47 16.30
C ASP A 48 -7.41 12.97 16.60
N TRP A 49 -8.39 13.34 17.43
CA TRP A 49 -8.68 14.72 17.81
C TRP A 49 -8.73 14.92 19.33
N PRO A 50 -8.33 16.11 19.85
CA PRO A 50 -7.57 17.19 19.20
C PRO A 50 -6.07 16.91 19.24
N THR A 51 -5.49 16.53 18.11
CA THR A 51 -4.05 16.21 18.03
C THR A 51 -3.33 17.01 16.96
N GLU A 52 -2.03 17.19 17.15
CA GLU A 52 -1.13 17.80 16.17
C GLU A 52 -1.21 17.09 14.81
N THR A 53 -1.37 15.76 14.81
CA THR A 53 -1.52 14.94 13.61
C THR A 53 -2.70 15.41 12.75
N MET A 54 -3.87 15.62 13.36
CA MET A 54 -5.04 16.10 12.63
C MET A 54 -4.86 17.52 12.11
N ASN A 55 -4.25 18.41 12.91
CA ASN A 55 -3.95 19.78 12.50
C ASN A 55 -3.01 19.81 11.29
N LYS A 56 -1.95 18.99 11.27
CA LYS A 56 -1.04 18.87 10.12
C LYS A 56 -1.79 18.44 8.86
N TYR A 57 -2.62 17.41 8.94
CA TYR A 57 -3.38 16.93 7.77
C TYR A 57 -4.32 18.01 7.20
N TYR A 58 -5.05 18.73 8.07
CA TYR A 58 -5.93 19.81 7.60
C TYR A 58 -5.18 21.06 7.13
N ALA A 59 -3.91 21.24 7.48
CA ALA A 59 -3.07 22.31 6.94
C ALA A 59 -2.59 22.05 5.50
N LEU A 60 -2.57 20.78 5.05
CA LEU A 60 -2.10 20.41 3.71
C LEU A 60 -2.97 20.99 2.58
N PRO A 61 -2.39 21.33 1.42
CA PRO A 61 -3.13 21.60 0.20
C PRO A 61 -4.04 20.43 -0.23
N PRO A 62 -5.14 20.68 -0.97
CA PRO A 62 -6.09 19.63 -1.36
C PRO A 62 -5.49 18.41 -2.06
N GLU A 63 -4.56 18.60 -3.00
CA GLU A 63 -3.92 17.47 -3.70
C GLU A 63 -3.02 16.66 -2.77
N GLU A 64 -2.27 17.32 -1.89
CA GLU A 64 -1.45 16.64 -0.88
C GLU A 64 -2.30 15.86 0.13
N ARG A 65 -3.52 16.34 0.45
CA ARG A 65 -4.46 15.55 1.25
C ARG A 65 -4.87 14.27 0.54
N LYS A 66 -5.04 14.27 -0.79
CA LYS A 66 -5.35 13.05 -1.56
C LYS A 66 -4.13 12.11 -1.59
N ASP A 67 -2.95 12.66 -1.80
CA ASP A 67 -1.70 11.89 -1.80
C ASP A 67 -1.43 11.23 -0.45
N TYR A 68 -1.85 11.85 0.66
CA TYR A 68 -1.83 11.21 1.98
C TYR A 68 -2.57 9.86 1.99
N PHE A 69 -3.74 9.77 1.34
CA PHE A 69 -4.48 8.51 1.24
C PHE A 69 -3.85 7.54 0.24
N ARG A 70 -3.36 8.07 -0.90
CA ARG A 70 -2.75 7.25 -1.96
C ARG A 70 -1.47 6.57 -1.49
N VAL A 71 -0.72 7.18 -0.56
CA VAL A 71 0.52 6.63 -0.01
C VAL A 71 0.29 5.98 1.35
N PHE A 72 -0.06 6.75 2.37
CA PHE A 72 -0.05 6.25 3.75
C PHE A 72 -1.24 5.36 4.06
N VAL A 73 -2.44 5.70 3.60
CA VAL A 73 -3.61 4.84 3.83
C VAL A 73 -3.55 3.57 2.97
N ALA A 74 -2.96 3.63 1.77
CA ALA A 74 -2.62 2.43 1.01
C ALA A 74 -1.66 1.52 1.78
N GLU A 75 -0.65 2.08 2.46
CA GLU A 75 0.26 1.30 3.31
C GLU A 75 -0.44 0.70 4.54
N VAL A 76 -1.41 1.41 5.13
CA VAL A 76 -2.27 0.89 6.20
C VAL A 76 -3.05 -0.34 5.72
N TYR A 77 -3.69 -0.26 4.54
CA TYR A 77 -4.42 -1.38 3.95
C TYR A 77 -3.51 -2.55 3.57
N ALA A 78 -2.31 -2.29 3.02
CA ALA A 78 -1.32 -3.32 2.72
C ALA A 78 -0.91 -4.16 3.94
N HIS A 79 -1.10 -3.62 5.15
CA HIS A 79 -0.86 -4.31 6.43
C HIS A 79 -2.14 -4.86 7.09
N GLY A 80 -3.26 -4.89 6.34
CA GLY A 80 -4.54 -5.47 6.76
C GLY A 80 -5.27 -4.69 7.85
N LEU A 81 -4.92 -3.42 8.05
CA LEU A 81 -5.56 -2.55 9.04
C LEU A 81 -6.63 -1.69 8.36
N TYR A 82 -7.69 -1.34 9.09
CA TYR A 82 -8.75 -0.46 8.58
C TYR A 82 -8.38 1.01 8.80
N PHE A 83 -8.97 1.91 8.02
CA PHE A 83 -8.82 3.36 8.19
C PHE A 83 -10.17 4.08 8.13
N ALA A 84 -10.44 4.97 9.08
CA ALA A 84 -11.63 5.80 9.11
C ALA A 84 -11.42 7.07 8.29
N LEU A 85 -12.17 7.24 7.20
CA LEU A 85 -12.11 8.45 6.37
C LEU A 85 -12.65 9.67 7.14
N PRO A 86 -11.88 10.77 7.23
CA PRO A 86 -12.28 11.95 8.01
C PRO A 86 -13.29 12.79 7.23
N LEU A 87 -14.58 12.66 7.56
CA LEU A 87 -15.68 13.35 6.85
C LEU A 87 -15.95 14.78 7.35
N ARG A 88 -15.53 15.10 8.57
CA ARG A 88 -15.67 16.42 9.19
C ARG A 88 -14.48 16.65 10.11
N THR A 89 -14.02 17.90 10.16
CA THR A 89 -13.03 18.34 11.14
C THR A 89 -13.69 19.08 12.29
N THR A 90 -12.96 19.14 13.39
CA THR A 90 -13.22 19.99 14.56
C THR A 90 -12.12 21.05 14.73
N THR A 91 -11.13 21.11 13.82
CA THR A 91 -10.18 22.25 13.71
C THR A 91 -10.86 23.51 13.19
N ASP A 92 -11.86 23.32 12.32
CA ASP A 92 -12.74 24.33 11.76
C ASP A 92 -14.10 23.68 11.45
N GLU A 93 -15.03 24.41 10.83
CA GLU A 93 -16.36 23.89 10.49
C GLU A 93 -16.43 23.19 9.11
N SER A 94 -15.28 22.94 8.48
CA SER A 94 -15.22 22.35 7.15
C SER A 94 -15.61 20.87 7.19
N THR A 95 -16.32 20.45 6.15
CA THR A 95 -16.62 19.05 5.86
C THR A 95 -15.74 18.57 4.71
N ALA A 96 -15.60 17.25 4.54
CA ALA A 96 -14.95 16.68 3.36
C ALA A 96 -15.60 17.17 2.04
N ALA A 97 -16.90 17.50 2.05
CA ALA A 97 -17.58 18.12 0.92
C ALA A 97 -17.07 19.55 0.65
N ALA A 98 -16.99 20.38 1.69
CA ALA A 98 -16.45 21.74 1.58
C ALA A 98 -14.97 21.76 1.16
N LEU A 99 -14.22 20.72 1.52
CA LEU A 99 -12.81 20.55 1.17
C LEU A 99 -12.59 19.88 -0.19
N GLY A 100 -13.65 19.54 -0.94
CA GLY A 100 -13.53 18.90 -2.26
C GLY A 100 -13.03 17.45 -2.23
N MET A 101 -13.14 16.75 -1.10
CA MET A 101 -12.62 15.39 -0.90
C MET A 101 -13.64 14.28 -1.18
N MET A 102 -14.93 14.59 -1.29
CA MET A 102 -15.99 13.57 -1.36
C MET A 102 -15.89 12.67 -2.59
N ASP A 103 -15.62 13.23 -3.77
CA ASP A 103 -15.47 12.42 -5.00
C ASP A 103 -14.26 11.50 -4.90
N PHE A 104 -13.15 12.01 -4.36
CA PHE A 104 -11.97 11.20 -4.09
C PHE A 104 -12.27 10.07 -3.10
N PHE A 105 -12.92 10.36 -1.97
CA PHE A 105 -13.32 9.35 -0.98
C PHE A 105 -14.31 8.32 -1.52
N ALA A 106 -15.21 8.70 -2.42
CA ALA A 106 -16.10 7.77 -3.08
C ALA A 106 -15.30 6.76 -3.93
N ARG A 107 -14.39 7.23 -4.79
CA ARG A 107 -13.51 6.35 -5.59
C ARG A 107 -12.62 5.47 -4.70
N PHE A 108 -12.03 6.06 -3.65
CA PHE A 108 -11.17 5.35 -2.69
C PHE A 108 -11.92 4.21 -2.00
N ARG A 109 -13.14 4.49 -1.50
CA ARG A 109 -14.03 3.49 -0.92
C ARG A 109 -14.40 2.40 -1.92
N ASP A 110 -14.77 2.78 -3.15
CA ASP A 110 -15.24 1.84 -4.15
C ASP A 110 -14.13 0.88 -4.58
N HIS A 111 -12.91 1.40 -4.79
CA HIS A 111 -11.72 0.59 -5.05
C HIS A 111 -11.42 -0.36 -3.89
N TYR A 112 -11.41 0.13 -2.65
CA TYR A 112 -11.16 -0.73 -1.49
C TYR A 112 -12.24 -1.82 -1.36
N LYS A 113 -13.51 -1.48 -1.53
CA LYS A 113 -14.61 -2.47 -1.43
C LYS A 113 -14.55 -3.54 -2.51
N SER A 114 -14.12 -3.21 -3.73
CA SER A 114 -13.99 -4.21 -4.80
C SER A 114 -12.78 -5.13 -4.61
N HIS A 115 -11.85 -4.79 -3.70
CA HIS A 115 -10.60 -5.51 -3.46
C HIS A 115 -10.37 -5.85 -1.97
N GLU A 116 -11.42 -5.81 -1.14
CA GLU A 116 -11.30 -5.97 0.32
C GLU A 116 -10.63 -7.31 0.69
N ASP A 117 -10.89 -8.33 -0.12
CA ASP A 117 -10.33 -9.67 -0.02
C ASP A 117 -8.79 -9.71 -0.18
N LEU A 118 -8.18 -8.69 -0.78
CA LEU A 118 -6.72 -8.59 -0.93
C LEU A 118 -5.99 -8.12 0.34
N TYR A 119 -6.72 -7.56 1.31
CA TYR A 119 -6.12 -6.87 2.47
C TYR A 119 -6.32 -7.63 3.79
N HIS A 120 -7.43 -8.35 3.95
CA HIS A 120 -7.83 -8.94 5.23
C HIS A 120 -7.69 -10.46 5.29
N GLY A 121 -7.67 -11.03 6.50
CA GLY A 121 -7.52 -12.48 6.71
C GLY A 121 -6.21 -13.10 6.23
N ALA A 122 -5.25 -12.29 5.78
CA ALA A 122 -4.01 -12.73 5.15
C ALA A 122 -2.90 -13.06 6.16
N THR A 123 -1.98 -13.94 5.76
CA THR A 123 -0.77 -14.29 6.52
C THR A 123 0.46 -13.65 5.90
N ASP A 124 1.25 -12.91 6.69
CA ASP A 124 2.52 -12.35 6.22
C ASP A 124 3.51 -13.44 5.81
N LEU A 125 4.15 -13.26 4.67
CA LEU A 125 5.20 -14.12 4.16
C LEU A 125 6.57 -13.47 4.44
N ALA A 126 7.50 -14.26 4.98
CA ALA A 126 8.84 -13.79 5.34
C ALA A 126 9.86 -13.88 4.19
N GLN A 127 9.41 -14.19 2.97
CA GLN A 127 10.29 -14.34 1.81
C GLN A 127 10.87 -12.98 1.41
N THR A 128 12.10 -12.98 0.89
CA THR A 128 12.73 -11.77 0.34
C THR A 128 12.00 -11.34 -0.93
N VAL A 129 11.69 -10.05 -1.00
CA VAL A 129 11.18 -9.36 -2.20
C VAL A 129 12.29 -8.46 -2.74
N THR A 130 12.57 -8.58 -4.03
CA THR A 130 13.44 -7.67 -4.78
C THR A 130 12.56 -6.72 -5.59
N LEU A 131 12.79 -5.42 -5.41
CA LEU A 131 12.14 -4.35 -6.16
C LEU A 131 13.20 -3.66 -7.03
N SER A 132 12.93 -3.53 -8.33
CA SER A 132 13.86 -2.93 -9.29
C SER A 132 13.15 -1.82 -10.08
N PHE A 133 13.90 -0.78 -10.46
CA PHE A 133 13.37 0.45 -11.08
C PHE A 133 14.21 0.83 -12.32
N GLY A 134 13.56 1.39 -13.35
CA GLY A 134 14.22 1.95 -14.54
C GLY A 134 14.99 0.93 -15.40
N GLU A 135 15.98 1.41 -16.17
CA GLU A 135 16.81 0.59 -17.08
C GLU A 135 17.58 -0.53 -16.36
N CYS A 136 17.73 -0.41 -15.05
CA CYS A 136 18.37 -1.42 -14.23
C CYS A 136 17.53 -2.67 -13.99
N ALA A 137 16.20 -2.60 -14.20
CA ALA A 137 15.31 -3.75 -14.08
C ALA A 137 15.58 -4.85 -15.13
N SER A 138 16.28 -4.52 -16.21
CA SER A 138 16.75 -5.46 -17.23
C SER A 138 18.23 -5.89 -17.08
N SER A 139 18.91 -5.49 -16.00
CA SER A 139 20.31 -5.86 -15.77
C SER A 139 20.47 -7.30 -15.26
N GLU A 140 21.63 -7.92 -15.49
CA GLU A 140 21.95 -9.28 -15.02
C GLU A 140 21.99 -9.41 -13.48
N ASP A 141 22.07 -8.29 -12.75
CA ASP A 141 21.95 -8.24 -11.28
C ASP A 141 20.88 -7.22 -10.84
N PRO A 142 19.59 -7.60 -10.87
CA PRO A 142 18.48 -6.73 -10.45
C PRO A 142 18.58 -6.27 -8.98
N GLY A 143 19.35 -7.00 -8.15
CA GLY A 143 19.55 -6.72 -6.73
C GLY A 143 20.47 -5.53 -6.47
N ALA A 144 21.41 -5.25 -7.38
CA ALA A 144 22.31 -4.10 -7.29
C ALA A 144 21.59 -2.74 -7.34
N CYS A 145 20.33 -2.73 -7.76
CA CYS A 145 19.54 -1.51 -7.98
C CYS A 145 18.35 -1.38 -7.03
N GLN A 146 18.35 -2.16 -5.94
CA GLN A 146 17.41 -1.96 -4.86
C GLN A 146 17.64 -0.61 -4.18
N ASP A 147 16.67 0.29 -4.27
CA ASP A 147 16.57 1.43 -3.37
C ASP A 147 15.35 1.24 -2.46
N SER A 148 15.61 0.65 -1.29
CA SER A 148 14.58 0.42 -0.26
C SER A 148 13.91 1.71 0.26
N ARG A 149 14.42 2.89 -0.11
CA ARG A 149 13.81 4.18 0.22
C ARG A 149 12.73 4.58 -0.79
N LYS A 150 12.76 4.04 -2.01
CA LYS A 150 11.80 4.38 -3.06
C LYS A 150 10.46 3.70 -2.90
N ALA A 151 10.41 2.54 -2.26
CA ALA A 151 9.17 1.82 -2.04
C ALA A 151 9.20 0.95 -0.79
N SER A 152 8.05 0.85 -0.13
CA SER A 152 7.79 -0.14 0.90
C SER A 152 6.94 -1.28 0.32
N HIS A 153 6.94 -2.43 0.99
CA HIS A 153 6.15 -3.56 0.56
C HIS A 153 5.67 -4.43 1.72
N ASN A 154 4.59 -5.16 1.45
CA ASN A 154 4.14 -6.26 2.29
C ASN A 154 3.70 -7.45 1.43
N LEU A 155 4.30 -8.62 1.67
CA LEU A 155 4.00 -9.85 0.95
C LEU A 155 3.13 -10.74 1.84
N VAL A 156 1.98 -11.17 1.33
CA VAL A 156 1.01 -11.96 2.09
C VAL A 156 0.44 -13.13 1.30
N ARG A 157 -0.02 -14.16 2.01
CA ARG A 157 -0.83 -15.27 1.49
C ARG A 157 -2.26 -15.12 1.98
N LEU A 158 -3.21 -15.09 1.05
CA LEU A 158 -4.64 -15.09 1.34
C LEU A 158 -5.12 -16.50 1.72
N GLN A 159 -6.29 -16.57 2.36
CA GLN A 159 -6.89 -17.85 2.78
C GLN A 159 -7.29 -18.75 1.61
N ASP A 160 -7.58 -18.15 0.45
CA ASP A 160 -7.90 -18.86 -0.78
C ASP A 160 -6.68 -19.33 -1.58
N GLY A 161 -5.47 -19.10 -1.06
CA GLY A 161 -4.21 -19.54 -1.66
C GLY A 161 -3.52 -18.50 -2.53
N ARG A 162 -4.17 -17.39 -2.90
CA ARG A 162 -3.53 -16.31 -3.66
C ARG A 162 -2.38 -15.67 -2.87
N THR A 163 -1.28 -15.35 -3.55
CA THR A 163 -0.20 -14.55 -2.97
C THR A 163 -0.36 -13.11 -3.44
N VAL A 164 -0.27 -12.14 -2.53
CA VAL A 164 -0.38 -10.71 -2.86
C VAL A 164 0.86 -9.98 -2.37
N LEU A 165 1.54 -9.29 -3.29
CA LEU A 165 2.58 -8.32 -2.94
C LEU A 165 2.00 -6.91 -3.07
N HIS A 166 1.82 -6.26 -1.92
CA HIS A 166 1.47 -4.84 -1.86
C HIS A 166 2.76 -4.01 -1.94
N VAL A 167 2.81 -3.03 -2.83
CA VAL A 167 3.94 -2.10 -2.99
C VAL A 167 3.43 -0.67 -2.93
N ILE A 168 4.10 0.18 -2.14
CA ILE A 168 3.78 1.60 -1.98
C ILE A 168 5.00 2.40 -2.42
N ASN A 169 4.79 3.36 -3.31
CA ASN A 169 5.82 4.25 -3.82
C ASN A 169 6.03 5.45 -2.87
N HIS A 170 7.26 5.63 -2.44
CA HIS A 170 7.73 6.72 -1.59
C HIS A 170 8.62 7.71 -2.35
N THR A 171 8.65 7.64 -3.69
CA THR A 171 9.29 8.67 -4.51
C THR A 171 8.33 9.85 -4.62
N TYR A 172 8.65 10.95 -3.94
CA TYR A 172 7.75 12.09 -3.76
C TYR A 172 8.50 13.41 -3.92
N ASP A 173 7.99 14.30 -4.77
CA ASP A 173 8.52 15.64 -5.02
C ASP A 173 7.35 16.58 -5.35
N ALA A 174 6.78 17.20 -4.31
CA ALA A 174 5.53 17.97 -4.38
C ALA A 174 4.34 17.19 -5.00
N GLY A 175 4.39 15.86 -4.87
CA GLY A 175 3.43 14.91 -5.43
C GLY A 175 4.10 13.56 -5.65
N VAL A 176 3.29 12.51 -5.80
CA VAL A 176 3.81 11.17 -6.13
C VAL A 176 4.51 11.20 -7.50
N VAL A 177 5.77 10.75 -7.53
CA VAL A 177 6.55 10.58 -8.76
C VAL A 177 6.51 9.12 -9.17
N GLU A 178 5.76 8.82 -10.23
CA GLU A 178 5.66 7.46 -10.78
C GLU A 178 7.04 6.92 -11.17
N GLN A 179 7.26 5.62 -10.94
CA GLN A 179 8.53 4.97 -11.28
C GLN A 179 8.33 4.04 -12.48
N GLU A 180 8.98 4.39 -13.60
CA GLU A 180 8.97 3.60 -14.83
C GLU A 180 9.91 2.38 -14.76
N GLY A 181 9.61 1.37 -15.59
CA GLY A 181 10.37 0.12 -15.65
C GLY A 181 10.38 -0.64 -14.32
N PHE A 182 9.30 -0.56 -13.55
CA PHE A 182 9.20 -1.20 -12.25
C PHE A 182 8.98 -2.71 -12.38
N ARG A 183 9.80 -3.49 -11.67
CA ARG A 183 9.68 -4.95 -11.56
C ARG A 183 9.73 -5.40 -10.12
N ALA A 184 9.01 -6.48 -9.83
CA ALA A 184 9.04 -7.15 -8.55
C ALA A 184 9.41 -8.61 -8.74
N SER A 185 10.31 -9.11 -7.89
CA SER A 185 10.72 -10.51 -7.87
C SER A 185 10.64 -11.09 -6.46
N PHE A 186 10.03 -12.26 -6.33
CA PHE A 186 9.88 -12.97 -5.06
C PHE A 186 9.61 -14.45 -5.28
N ARG A 187 9.79 -15.26 -4.22
CA ARG A 187 9.53 -16.70 -4.30
C ARG A 187 8.04 -17.01 -4.23
N VAL A 188 7.60 -17.93 -5.08
CA VAL A 188 6.27 -18.54 -5.03
C VAL A 188 6.41 -20.06 -5.11
N ASP A 189 5.48 -20.77 -4.47
CA ASP A 189 5.59 -22.23 -4.30
C ASP A 189 5.33 -23.00 -5.60
N GLU A 190 4.53 -22.41 -6.49
CA GLU A 190 4.04 -23.02 -7.72
C GLU A 190 4.05 -22.01 -8.87
N SER A 191 4.08 -22.50 -10.11
CA SER A 191 3.98 -21.62 -11.28
C SER A 191 2.64 -20.88 -11.26
N PRO A 192 2.64 -19.54 -11.33
CA PRO A 192 1.41 -18.79 -11.47
C PRO A 192 0.71 -19.14 -12.79
N SER A 193 -0.62 -19.18 -12.76
CA SER A 193 -1.45 -19.22 -13.96
C SER A 193 -1.81 -17.81 -14.45
N ARG A 194 -1.84 -16.85 -13.52
CA ARG A 194 -2.16 -15.45 -13.79
C ARG A 194 -1.51 -14.55 -12.74
N VAL A 195 -1.08 -13.37 -13.20
CA VAL A 195 -0.72 -12.24 -12.33
C VAL A 195 -1.56 -11.03 -12.74
N THR A 196 -2.16 -10.37 -11.74
CA THR A 196 -3.02 -9.19 -11.94
C THR A 196 -2.54 -8.04 -11.05
N LEU A 197 -2.63 -6.82 -11.57
CA LEU A 197 -2.25 -5.59 -10.90
C LEU A 197 -3.51 -4.80 -10.57
N ALA A 198 -3.74 -4.54 -9.29
CA ALA A 198 -4.82 -3.69 -8.81
C ALA A 198 -4.24 -2.41 -8.19
N SER A 199 -4.79 -1.25 -8.56
CA SER A 199 -4.40 0.04 -8.00
C SER A 199 -5.56 1.03 -8.11
N LEU A 200 -5.68 1.93 -7.13
CA LEU A 200 -6.58 3.08 -7.20
C LEU A 200 -6.22 4.03 -8.35
N ASP A 201 -4.96 4.01 -8.78
CA ASP A 201 -4.44 4.89 -9.83
C ASP A 201 -4.68 4.32 -11.25
N PHE A 202 -5.22 3.09 -11.35
CA PHE A 202 -5.63 2.50 -12.62
C PHE A 202 -7.13 2.65 -12.85
N GLU A 203 -7.54 2.82 -14.11
CA GLU A 203 -8.97 2.82 -14.47
C GLU A 203 -9.63 1.45 -14.24
N ALA A 204 -8.85 0.38 -14.38
CA ALA A 204 -9.24 -1.00 -14.13
C ALA A 204 -8.00 -1.85 -13.83
N ASP A 205 -8.20 -3.01 -13.23
CA ASP A 205 -7.16 -4.01 -13.03
C ASP A 205 -6.50 -4.42 -14.36
N ARG A 206 -5.20 -4.71 -14.29
CA ARG A 206 -4.38 -5.02 -15.46
C ARG A 206 -3.76 -6.40 -15.33
N ALA A 207 -3.69 -7.15 -16.42
CA ALA A 207 -2.83 -8.33 -16.45
C ALA A 207 -1.35 -7.88 -16.44
N ALA A 208 -0.50 -8.60 -15.72
CA ALA A 208 0.95 -8.40 -15.77
C ALA A 208 1.62 -9.50 -16.58
N GLU A 209 2.63 -9.13 -17.35
CA GLU A 209 3.60 -10.09 -17.89
C GLU A 209 4.49 -10.59 -16.75
N PHE A 210 4.81 -11.87 -16.77
CA PHE A 210 5.65 -12.48 -15.74
C PHE A 210 6.45 -13.67 -16.27
N THR A 211 7.56 -13.96 -15.60
CA THR A 211 8.34 -15.19 -15.78
C THR A 211 8.39 -15.97 -14.48
N TYR A 212 8.47 -17.29 -14.60
CA TYR A 212 8.62 -18.17 -13.44
C TYR A 212 9.69 -19.21 -13.72
N GLU A 213 10.78 -19.16 -12.95
CA GLU A 213 11.89 -20.08 -13.07
C GLU A 213 12.47 -20.40 -11.68
N GLY A 214 12.70 -21.68 -11.39
CA GLY A 214 13.35 -22.10 -10.14
C GLY A 214 12.63 -21.69 -8.85
N GLY A 215 11.30 -21.51 -8.89
CA GLY A 215 10.51 -21.05 -7.74
C GLY A 215 10.55 -19.54 -7.52
N ILE A 216 11.07 -18.77 -8.48
CA ILE A 216 11.13 -17.31 -8.45
C ILE A 216 10.18 -16.79 -9.51
N LEU A 217 9.26 -15.93 -9.09
CA LEU A 217 8.39 -15.16 -9.95
C LEU A 217 9.05 -13.79 -10.17
N GLU A 218 9.16 -13.35 -11.42
CA GLU A 218 9.45 -11.96 -11.78
C GLU A 218 8.25 -11.38 -12.52
N VAL A 219 7.76 -10.23 -12.05
CA VAL A 219 6.58 -9.55 -12.59
C VAL A 219 6.99 -8.22 -13.17
N ASP A 220 6.61 -7.97 -14.42
CA ASP A 220 6.71 -6.66 -15.05
C ASP A 220 5.45 -5.84 -14.77
N VAL A 221 5.60 -4.76 -14.01
CA VAL A 221 4.51 -3.86 -13.65
C VAL A 221 4.45 -2.67 -14.62
N GLY A 222 5.53 -2.43 -15.38
CA GLY A 222 5.69 -1.23 -16.20
C GLY A 222 5.93 0.00 -15.32
N THR A 223 4.85 0.63 -14.86
CA THR A 223 4.89 1.88 -14.10
C THR A 223 4.32 1.66 -12.70
N LEU A 224 5.08 1.99 -11.66
CA LEU A 224 4.61 2.00 -10.28
C LEU A 224 3.99 3.38 -9.96
N PRO A 225 2.67 3.47 -9.73
CA PRO A 225 2.01 4.72 -9.34
C PRO A 225 2.20 4.94 -7.83
N ALA A 226 1.19 5.42 -7.08
CA ALA A 226 1.33 5.60 -5.63
C ALA A 226 1.34 4.26 -4.88
N SER A 227 0.53 3.31 -5.34
CA SER A 227 0.53 1.94 -4.81
C SER A 227 0.02 0.93 -5.83
N VAL A 228 0.43 -0.33 -5.70
CA VAL A 228 -0.09 -1.45 -6.48
C VAL A 228 -0.15 -2.71 -5.62
N ALA A 229 -1.22 -3.49 -5.77
CA ALA A 229 -1.31 -4.86 -5.30
C ALA A 229 -1.04 -5.80 -6.49
N ILE A 230 0.03 -6.58 -6.40
CA ILE A 230 0.38 -7.61 -7.37
C ILE A 230 -0.22 -8.93 -6.86
N VAL A 231 -1.29 -9.38 -7.50
CA VAL A 231 -2.08 -10.56 -7.13
C VAL A 231 -1.65 -11.74 -7.99
N VAL A 232 -1.18 -12.80 -7.34
CA VAL A 232 -0.67 -14.02 -7.96
C VAL A 232 -1.63 -15.17 -7.71
N GLU A 233 -2.13 -15.75 -8.79
CA GLU A 233 -2.99 -16.93 -8.77
C GLU A 233 -2.19 -18.16 -9.23
N SER A 234 -2.00 -19.13 -8.33
CA SER A 234 -1.43 -20.42 -8.69
C SER A 234 -2.36 -21.17 -9.65
N GLY A 235 -1.78 -21.88 -10.63
CA GLY A 235 -2.56 -22.78 -11.48
C GLY A 235 -3.05 -23.98 -10.67
N ALA A 236 -4.37 -24.19 -10.60
CA ALA A 236 -4.92 -25.43 -10.08
C ALA A 236 -4.55 -26.59 -11.02
N TRP A 237 -4.09 -27.70 -10.44
CA TRP A 237 -3.89 -28.99 -11.12
C TRP A 237 -5.22 -29.68 -11.43
#